data_AF-A0A7S2I4A6-F1
#
_entry.id   AF-A0A7S2I4A6-F1
#
_cell.length_a   1.000
_cell.length_b   1.000
_cell.length_c   1.000
_cell.angle_alpha   90.00
_cell.angle_beta   90.00
_cell.angle_gamma   90.00
#
_symmetry.space_group_name_H-M   'P 1'
#
loop_
_entity.id
_entity.type
_entity.pdbx_description
1 polymer ?
#
loop_
_entity_poly.entity_id
_entity_poly.type
_entity_poly.pdbx_seq_one_letter_code
_entity_poly.pdbx_strand_id
1 'polypeptide(L)'
;ESTRPGSTEVLVEEEMRRVLPVIKGIRQVSDIPISIDTRHSTVAHAAIQAGADIINDISGGTFDPQMLPLTSTLNVPIILMHSRGTPQTMTQSKYTTYKDVVQDVAKELWDR
;
A
#
# COMPACT_ATOMS: atom_id res chain seq x y z
N GLU A 1 -7.59 2.56 3.57
CA GLU A 1 -8.40 1.32 3.54
C GLU A 1 -8.08 0.48 4.80
N SER A 2 -8.97 -0.39 5.31
CA SER A 2 -8.56 -1.32 6.39
C SER A 2 -8.04 -2.60 5.76
N THR A 3 -6.85 -3.03 6.17
CA THR A 3 -6.21 -4.27 5.68
C THR A 3 -6.25 -5.39 6.71
N ARG A 4 -6.98 -5.17 7.82
CA ARG A 4 -7.16 -6.15 8.89
C ARG A 4 -7.99 -7.36 8.42
N PRO A 5 -7.81 -8.55 9.03
CA PRO A 5 -8.58 -9.74 8.68
C PRO A 5 -10.10 -9.48 8.68
N GLY A 6 -10.77 -9.84 7.58
CA GLY A 6 -12.23 -9.69 7.41
C GLY A 6 -12.75 -8.30 7.04
N SER A 7 -11.87 -7.35 6.72
CA SER A 7 -12.27 -6.02 6.20
C SER A 7 -12.96 -6.13 4.83
N THR A 8 -13.87 -5.20 4.52
CA THR A 8 -14.42 -5.00 3.18
C THR A 8 -13.64 -3.93 2.43
N GLU A 9 -13.46 -4.17 1.13
CA GLU A 9 -12.82 -3.21 0.23
C GLU A 9 -13.64 -1.91 0.17
N VAL A 10 -12.93 -0.79 0.22
CA VAL A 10 -13.53 0.55 0.17
C VAL A 10 -13.40 1.06 -1.26
N LEU A 11 -14.44 1.70 -1.79
CA LEU A 11 -14.37 2.35 -3.10
C LEU A 11 -13.23 3.38 -3.11
N VAL A 12 -12.49 3.45 -4.22
CA VAL A 12 -11.34 4.35 -4.40
C VAL A 12 -11.72 5.81 -4.09
N GLU A 13 -12.91 6.24 -4.48
CA GLU A 13 -13.44 7.59 -4.21
C GLU A 13 -13.62 7.85 -2.71
N GLU A 14 -14.12 6.86 -1.97
CA GLU A 14 -14.33 6.97 -0.53
C GLU A 14 -13.00 6.93 0.23
N GLU A 15 -12.03 6.14 -0.24
CA GLU A 15 -10.67 6.17 0.30
C GLU A 15 -10.03 7.56 0.12
N MET A 16 -10.06 8.12 -1.11
CA MET A 16 -9.57 9.46 -1.39
C MET A 16 -10.26 10.54 -0.53
N ARG A 17 -11.60 10.46 -0.40
CA ARG A 17 -12.38 11.40 0.42
C ARG A 17 -11.92 11.43 1.87
N ARG A 18 -11.46 10.29 2.41
CA ARG A 18 -10.95 10.19 3.79
C ARG A 18 -9.52 10.73 3.91
N VAL A 19 -8.63 10.38 2.99
CA VAL A 19 -7.19 10.63 3.17
C VAL A 19 -6.75 12.02 2.70
N LEU A 20 -7.31 12.52 1.59
CA LEU A 20 -6.80 13.76 0.97
C LEU A 20 -6.97 15.01 1.85
N PRO A 21 -8.10 15.24 2.54
CA PRO A 21 -8.23 16.40 3.42
C PRO A 21 -7.24 16.36 4.60
N VAL A 22 -6.95 15.16 5.12
CA VAL A 22 -6.02 14.96 6.24
C VAL A 22 -4.59 15.25 5.81
N ILE A 23 -4.15 14.69 4.68
CA ILE A 23 -2.80 14.92 4.14
C ILE A 23 -2.58 16.43 3.89
N LYS A 24 -3.54 17.10 3.24
CA LYS A 24 -3.46 18.54 2.99
C LYS A 24 -3.40 19.34 4.28
N GLY A 25 -4.23 18.99 5.27
CA GLY A 25 -4.25 19.66 6.57
C GLY A 25 -2.94 19.50 7.34
N ILE A 26 -2.34 18.30 7.36
CA ILE A 26 -1.05 18.06 8.00
C ILE A 26 0.04 18.87 7.30
N ARG A 27 0.10 18.82 5.95
CA ARG A 27 1.14 19.51 5.18
C ARG A 27 1.09 21.03 5.32
N GLN A 28 -0.08 21.61 5.57
CA GLN A 28 -0.22 23.04 5.83
C GLN A 28 0.47 23.50 7.13
N VAL A 29 0.67 22.60 8.09
CA VAL A 29 1.17 22.94 9.43
C VAL A 29 2.47 22.22 9.81
N SER A 30 2.97 21.33 8.96
CA SER A 30 4.13 20.50 9.26
C SER A 30 4.84 19.97 8.02
N ASP A 31 6.17 19.89 8.12
CA ASP A 31 7.05 19.30 7.11
C ASP A 31 7.43 17.85 7.41
N ILE A 32 6.84 17.22 8.43
CA ILE A 32 7.13 15.81 8.73
C ILE A 32 6.84 14.90 7.52
N PRO A 33 7.61 13.81 7.33
CA PRO A 33 7.32 12.84 6.28
C PRO A 33 5.94 12.20 6.47
N ILE A 34 5.16 12.12 5.39
CA ILE A 34 3.83 11.52 5.35
C ILE A 34 3.86 10.29 4.43
N SER A 35 3.58 9.11 4.99
CA SER A 35 3.37 7.89 4.22
C SER A 35 1.88 7.66 3.98
N ILE A 36 1.49 7.41 2.73
CA ILE A 36 0.14 6.92 2.39
C ILE A 36 0.14 5.39 2.35
N ASP A 37 -0.70 4.75 3.15
CA ASP A 37 -0.94 3.30 3.12
C ASP A 37 -2.12 3.01 2.20
N THR A 38 -1.83 2.53 0.99
CA THR A 38 -2.84 2.18 -0.01
C THR A 38 -2.29 1.17 -1.02
N ARG A 39 -3.19 0.35 -1.55
CA ARG A 39 -2.92 -0.61 -2.63
C ARG A 39 -3.39 -0.07 -4.00
N HIS A 40 -4.07 1.08 -4.02
CA HIS A 40 -4.63 1.68 -5.23
C HIS A 40 -3.70 2.76 -5.78
N SER A 41 -3.20 2.60 -6.99
CA SER A 41 -2.29 3.57 -7.61
C SER A 41 -2.94 4.94 -7.79
N THR A 42 -4.25 4.99 -8.09
CA THR A 42 -5.03 6.24 -8.16
C THR A 42 -5.02 7.01 -6.84
N VAL A 43 -5.18 6.30 -5.71
CA VAL A 43 -5.15 6.92 -4.36
C VAL A 43 -3.73 7.39 -4.05
N ALA A 44 -2.73 6.55 -4.33
CA ALA A 44 -1.32 6.88 -4.12
C ALA A 44 -0.93 8.15 -4.90
N HIS A 45 -1.28 8.24 -6.19
CA HIS A 45 -1.04 9.41 -7.00
C HIS A 45 -1.68 10.67 -6.41
N ALA A 46 -2.97 10.61 -6.06
CA ALA A 46 -3.67 11.74 -5.48
C ALA A 46 -3.10 12.16 -4.11
N ALA A 47 -2.65 11.20 -3.30
CA ALA A 47 -2.04 11.45 -2.00
C ALA A 47 -0.66 12.14 -2.13
N ILE A 48 0.19 11.70 -3.07
CA ILE A 48 1.46 12.37 -3.36
C ILE A 48 1.21 13.81 -3.84
N GLN A 49 0.25 14.02 -4.75
CA GLN A 49 -0.14 15.37 -5.20
C GLN A 49 -0.69 16.24 -4.06
N ALA A 50 -1.27 15.62 -3.01
CA ALA A 50 -1.77 16.31 -1.83
C ALA A 50 -0.68 16.65 -0.80
N GLY A 51 0.55 16.13 -0.96
CA GLY A 51 1.69 16.39 -0.09
C GLY A 51 2.15 15.19 0.74
N ALA A 52 1.78 13.95 0.39
CA ALA A 52 2.44 12.76 0.91
C ALA A 52 3.82 12.56 0.24
N ASP A 53 4.74 11.91 0.95
CA ASP A 53 6.13 11.72 0.52
C ASP A 53 6.48 10.27 0.20
N ILE A 54 5.76 9.30 0.78
CA ILE A 54 6.07 7.88 0.70
C ILE A 54 4.81 7.09 0.38
N ILE A 55 4.93 6.10 -0.50
CA ILE A 55 3.87 5.11 -0.76
C ILE A 55 4.17 3.86 0.08
N ASN A 56 3.21 3.38 0.86
CA ASN A 56 3.27 2.11 1.56
C ASN A 56 2.25 1.15 0.96
N ASP A 57 2.72 0.19 0.15
CA ASP A 57 1.87 -0.80 -0.51
C ASP A 57 2.05 -2.18 0.13
N ILE A 58 1.06 -2.54 0.95
CA ILE A 58 1.04 -3.82 1.66
C ILE A 58 0.85 -5.05 0.75
N SER A 59 0.50 -4.84 -0.53
CA SER A 59 0.42 -5.89 -1.54
C SER A 59 1.75 -6.20 -2.20
N GLY A 60 2.80 -5.41 -1.91
CA GLY A 60 4.10 -5.56 -2.56
C GLY A 60 4.04 -5.25 -4.06
N GLY A 61 3.18 -4.33 -4.50
CA GLY A 61 3.03 -3.96 -5.91
C GLY A 61 2.24 -4.97 -6.75
N THR A 62 1.54 -5.92 -6.12
CA THR A 62 0.86 -7.01 -6.83
C THR A 62 -0.65 -6.80 -7.00
N PHE A 63 -1.26 -5.88 -6.24
CA PHE A 63 -2.69 -5.62 -6.32
C PHE A 63 -3.07 -4.74 -7.51
N ASP A 64 -2.41 -3.58 -7.64
CA ASP A 64 -2.59 -2.66 -8.77
C ASP A 64 -1.33 -2.65 -9.64
N PRO A 65 -1.39 -3.13 -10.90
CA PRO A 65 -0.23 -3.22 -11.78
C PRO A 65 0.41 -1.86 -12.10
N GLN A 66 -0.31 -0.76 -11.88
CA GLN A 66 0.19 0.59 -12.09
C GLN A 66 0.98 1.15 -10.90
N MET A 67 0.99 0.48 -9.74
CA MET A 67 1.65 0.98 -8.53
C MET A 67 3.16 1.18 -8.73
N LEU A 68 3.88 0.16 -9.21
CA LEU A 68 5.33 0.26 -9.41
C LEU A 68 5.72 1.27 -10.50
N PRO A 69 5.10 1.27 -11.71
CA PRO A 69 5.33 2.31 -12.71
C PRO A 69 5.06 3.72 -12.21
N LEU A 70 3.99 3.90 -11.41
CA LEU A 70 3.65 5.18 -10.81
C LEU A 70 4.75 5.66 -9.87
N THR A 71 5.24 4.80 -8.96
CA THR A 71 6.28 5.18 -7.99
C THR A 71 7.57 5.63 -8.68
N SER A 72 7.96 4.93 -9.75
CA SER A 72 9.10 5.33 -10.59
C SER A 72 8.87 6.66 -11.28
N THR A 73 7.66 6.91 -11.79
CA THR A 73 7.31 8.17 -12.48
C THR A 73 7.31 9.36 -11.53
N LEU A 74 6.77 9.17 -10.32
CA LEU A 74 6.70 10.21 -9.29
C LEU A 74 8.05 10.43 -8.58
N ASN A 75 9.01 9.51 -8.74
CA ASN A 75 10.31 9.54 -8.08
C ASN A 75 10.19 9.67 -6.55
N VAL A 76 9.29 8.86 -5.97
CA VAL A 76 9.06 8.79 -4.52
C VAL A 76 9.42 7.41 -3.98
N PRO A 77 9.87 7.31 -2.72
CA PRO A 77 10.11 6.01 -2.08
C PRO A 77 8.82 5.21 -1.96
N ILE A 78 8.97 3.88 -2.09
CA ILE A 78 7.92 2.90 -1.83
C ILE A 78 8.36 1.89 -0.78
N ILE A 79 7.44 1.54 0.13
CA ILE A 79 7.57 0.42 1.07
C ILE A 79 6.76 -0.74 0.52
N LEU A 80 7.44 -1.87 0.29
CA LEU A 80 6.81 -3.12 -0.16
C LEU A 80 6.70 -4.08 1.02
N MET A 81 5.50 -4.59 1.27
CA MET A 81 5.27 -5.64 2.26
C MET A 81 5.00 -6.98 1.58
N HIS A 82 5.43 -8.07 2.23
CA HIS A 82 5.03 -9.41 1.82
C HIS A 82 3.64 -9.73 2.36
N SER A 83 2.72 -10.12 1.46
CA SER A 83 1.42 -10.68 1.82
C SER A 83 1.01 -11.76 0.82
N ARG A 84 0.22 -12.75 1.28
CA ARG A 84 -0.36 -13.80 0.45
C ARG A 84 -1.87 -13.86 0.66
N GLY A 85 -2.63 -13.96 -0.44
CA GLY A 85 -4.09 -13.91 -0.43
C GLY A 85 -4.63 -12.50 -0.20
N THR A 86 -5.84 -12.39 0.35
CA THR A 86 -6.50 -11.12 0.66
C THR A 86 -6.76 -10.99 2.16
N PRO A 87 -7.19 -9.82 2.69
CA PRO A 87 -7.61 -9.70 4.09
C PRO A 87 -8.64 -10.73 4.54
N GLN A 88 -9.46 -11.25 3.63
CA GLN A 88 -10.47 -12.27 3.93
C GLN A 88 -9.90 -13.70 3.92
N THR A 89 -8.78 -13.93 3.21
CA THR A 89 -8.24 -15.28 3.01
C THR A 89 -6.86 -15.50 3.62
N MET A 90 -6.12 -14.46 4.01
CA MET A 90 -4.70 -14.53 4.43
C MET A 90 -4.44 -15.48 5.61
N THR A 91 -5.48 -15.84 6.38
CA THR A 91 -5.40 -16.78 7.50
C THR A 91 -5.64 -18.24 7.10
N GLN A 92 -6.06 -18.51 5.86
CA GLN A 92 -6.28 -19.85 5.36
C GLN A 92 -4.95 -20.61 5.25
N SER A 93 -4.97 -21.91 5.58
CA SER A 93 -3.77 -22.77 5.60
C SER A 93 -2.93 -22.68 4.32
N LYS A 94 -3.56 -22.55 3.14
CA LYS A 94 -2.85 -22.42 1.86
C LYS A 94 -1.98 -21.15 1.72
N TYR A 95 -2.27 -20.08 2.48
CA TYR A 95 -1.50 -18.83 2.47
C TYR A 95 -0.59 -18.66 3.70
N THR A 96 -0.75 -19.51 4.72
CA THR A 96 0.08 -19.52 5.93
C THR A 96 1.09 -20.67 5.97
N THR A 97 1.08 -21.55 4.96
CA THR A 97 2.06 -22.63 4.83
C THR A 97 3.26 -22.17 4.01
N TYR A 98 4.46 -22.28 4.59
CA TYR A 98 5.74 -21.96 3.98
C TYR A 98 6.65 -23.18 4.08
N LYS A 99 7.57 -23.32 3.12
CA LYS A 99 8.63 -24.33 3.24
C LYS A 99 9.70 -23.84 4.20
N ASP A 100 10.10 -22.58 4.04
CA ASP A 100 10.94 -21.82 4.96
C ASP A 100 10.45 -20.38 4.92
N VAL A 101 9.78 -19.95 5.98
CA VAL A 101 9.14 -18.62 6.02
C VAL A 101 10.13 -17.48 5.79
N VAL A 102 11.39 -17.60 6.24
CA VAL A 102 12.36 -16.52 6.09
C VAL A 102 12.84 -16.46 4.64
N GLN A 103 13.23 -17.61 4.08
CA GLN A 103 13.72 -17.66 2.69
C GLN A 103 12.62 -17.34 1.67
N ASP A 104 11.42 -17.89 1.88
CA ASP A 104 10.29 -17.71 0.98
C ASP A 104 9.87 -16.22 0.94
N VAL A 105 9.72 -15.59 2.11
CA VAL A 105 9.38 -14.16 2.21
C VAL A 105 10.47 -13.27 1.61
N ALA A 106 11.74 -13.53 1.93
CA ALA A 106 12.86 -12.75 1.40
C ALA A 106 12.94 -12.83 -0.12
N LYS A 107 12.75 -14.03 -0.68
CA LYS A 107 12.74 -14.24 -2.13
C LYS A 107 11.57 -13.53 -2.80
N GLU A 108 10.35 -13.66 -2.27
CA GLU A 108 9.16 -13.05 -2.87
C GLU A 108 9.22 -11.52 -2.90
N LEU A 109 9.85 -10.91 -1.90
CA LEU A 109 10.16 -9.48 -1.87
C LEU A 109 11.28 -9.11 -2.83
N TRP A 110 12.32 -9.93 -2.95
CA TRP A 110 13.44 -9.70 -3.88
C TRP A 110 13.00 -9.74 -5.35
N ASP A 111 12.00 -10.56 -5.67
CA ASP A 111 11.44 -10.69 -7.03
C ASP A 111 10.56 -9.48 -7.43
N ARG A 112 10.29 -8.54 -6.53
CA ARG A 112 9.55 -7.29 -6.83
C ARG A 112 10.50 -6.22 -7.36
#